data_AF-A0A0N0SVE2-F1
#
_entry.id   AF-A0A0N0SVE2-F1
#
_cell.length_a   1.000
_cell.length_b   1.000
_cell.length_c   1.000
_cell.angle_alpha   90.00
_cell.angle_beta   90.00
_cell.angle_gamma   90.00
#
_symmetry.space_group_name_H-M   'P 1'
#
loop_
_entity.id
_entity.type
_entity.pdbx_description
1 polymer ?
#
loop_
_entity_poly.entity_id
_entity_poly.type
_entity_poly.pdbx_seq_one_letter_code
_entity_poly.pdbx_strand_id
1 'polypeptide(L)'
;MVSHSAQVAESVAELAKGLAGGGTPVPVVPAGGTEGGGLGTSAELIAAAAAAVDRGAGVAVLTDLGSAVLTVKALLAEGDELPAGTRLVDAPFVEGAVAAVVTAATGADLDAVEAAAGDAYSYRKV
;
A
#
# COMPACT_ATOMS: atom_id res chain seq x y z
N MET A 1 2.57 0.30 2.12
CA MET A 1 3.02 -0.89 1.38
C MET A 1 3.26 -2.00 2.36
N VAL A 2 2.46 -3.06 2.35
CA VAL A 2 2.50 -4.13 3.37
C VAL A 2 3.12 -5.39 2.78
N SER A 3 4.16 -5.93 3.40
CA SER A 3 4.76 -7.19 2.94
C SER A 3 5.36 -8.01 4.07
N HIS A 4 5.55 -9.32 3.87
CA HIS A 4 6.22 -10.16 4.86
C HIS A 4 7.68 -9.77 5.07
N SER A 5 8.28 -9.08 4.10
CA SER A 5 9.67 -8.61 4.14
C SER A 5 9.70 -7.09 4.19
N ALA A 6 10.43 -6.54 5.18
CA ALA A 6 10.74 -5.12 5.26
C ALA A 6 11.42 -4.62 3.98
N GLN A 7 12.40 -5.38 3.49
CA GLN A 7 13.19 -5.05 2.30
C GLN A 7 12.31 -4.99 1.03
N VAL A 8 11.36 -5.91 0.91
CA VAL A 8 10.43 -5.93 -0.23
C VAL A 8 9.45 -4.76 -0.15
N ALA A 9 8.89 -4.49 1.04
CA ALA A 9 7.99 -3.35 1.24
C ALA A 9 8.70 -2.01 0.93
N GLU A 10 9.93 -1.84 1.41
CA GLU A 10 10.77 -0.67 1.16
C GLU A 10 11.10 -0.54 -0.33
N SER A 11 11.59 -1.60 -0.96
CA SER A 11 11.98 -1.57 -2.38
C SER A 11 10.81 -1.22 -3.29
N VAL A 12 9.62 -1.76 -3.02
CA VAL A 12 8.41 -1.45 -3.80
C VAL A 12 7.94 -0.02 -3.56
N ALA A 13 8.01 0.48 -2.32
CA ALA A 13 7.70 1.87 -2.01
C ALA A 13 8.65 2.84 -2.73
N GLU A 14 9.96 2.58 -2.70
CA GLU A 14 10.96 3.39 -3.40
C GLU A 14 10.79 3.33 -4.92
N LEU A 15 10.55 2.14 -5.48
CA LEU A 15 10.29 1.98 -6.91
C LEU A 15 9.06 2.78 -7.35
N ALA A 16 7.95 2.64 -6.64
CA ALA A 16 6.70 3.33 -6.96
C ALA A 16 6.86 4.86 -6.87
N LYS A 17 7.54 5.37 -5.83
CA LYS A 17 7.86 6.81 -5.70
C LYS A 17 8.76 7.29 -6.83
N GLY A 18 9.82 6.54 -7.17
CA GLY A 18 10.74 6.91 -8.23
C GLY A 18 10.10 6.96 -9.62
N LEU A 19 9.12 6.08 -9.88
CA LEU A 19 8.39 6.03 -11.15
C LEU A 19 7.23 7.02 -11.25
N ALA A 20 6.74 7.56 -10.13
CA ALA A 20 5.72 8.61 -10.10
C ALA A 20 6.21 9.95 -10.69
N GLY A 21 7.54 10.14 -10.80
CA GLY A 21 8.14 11.32 -11.39
C GLY A 21 7.94 12.59 -10.56
N GLY A 22 7.91 13.75 -11.23
CA GLY A 22 7.80 15.09 -10.61
C GLY A 22 6.36 15.55 -10.32
N GLY A 23 5.41 14.61 -10.17
CA GLY A 23 4.04 14.91 -9.78
C GLY A 23 3.92 15.41 -8.34
N THR A 24 2.69 15.52 -7.83
CA THR A 24 2.47 15.92 -6.43
C THR A 24 3.06 14.86 -5.50
N PRO A 25 3.85 15.24 -4.47
CA PRO A 25 4.42 14.28 -3.53
C PRO A 25 3.34 13.46 -2.80
N VAL A 26 3.25 12.18 -3.15
CA VAL A 26 2.38 11.18 -2.51
C VAL A 26 3.14 10.52 -1.35
N PRO A 27 2.59 10.50 -0.13
CA PRO A 27 3.23 9.78 0.98
C PRO A 27 3.11 8.27 0.75
N VAL A 28 4.26 7.58 0.75
CA VAL A 28 4.31 6.12 0.61
C VAL A 28 5.21 5.59 1.71
N VAL A 29 4.62 4.85 2.65
CA VAL A 29 5.33 4.29 3.81
C VAL A 29 5.32 2.75 3.72
N PRO A 30 6.48 2.09 3.85
CA PRO A 30 6.57 0.64 3.95
C PRO A 30 6.22 0.15 5.36
N ALA A 31 5.54 -0.99 5.43
CA ALA A 31 5.24 -1.74 6.64
C ALA A 31 5.49 -3.21 6.34
N GLY A 32 6.68 -3.72 6.66
CA GLY A 32 6.96 -5.12 6.39
C GLY A 32 7.88 -5.77 7.39
N GLY A 33 7.75 -7.10 7.50
CA GLY A 33 8.41 -7.87 8.54
C GLY A 33 7.66 -7.83 9.88
N THR A 34 8.22 -8.54 10.84
CA THR A 34 7.84 -8.42 12.25
C THR A 34 8.60 -7.27 12.92
N GLU A 35 8.19 -6.87 14.11
CA GLU A 35 8.92 -5.87 14.91
C GLU A 35 10.37 -6.28 15.22
N GLY A 36 10.63 -7.59 15.27
CA GLY A 36 11.97 -8.16 15.44
C GLY A 36 12.82 -8.20 14.16
N GLY A 37 12.32 -7.66 13.04
CA GLY A 37 13.04 -7.59 11.76
C GLY A 37 13.05 -8.89 10.95
N GLY A 38 12.30 -9.91 11.39
CA GLY A 38 12.15 -11.17 10.67
C GLY A 38 11.07 -11.12 9.60
N LEU A 39 10.94 -12.19 8.80
CA LEU A 39 9.82 -12.34 7.89
C LEU A 39 8.51 -12.51 8.67
N GLY A 40 7.49 -11.76 8.29
CA GLY A 40 6.16 -11.78 8.91
C GLY A 40 5.45 -10.45 8.74
N THR A 41 4.33 -10.30 9.43
CA THR A 41 3.47 -9.11 9.34
C THR A 41 3.20 -8.61 10.76
N SER A 42 3.36 -7.31 11.00
CA SER A 42 2.98 -6.66 12.26
C SER A 42 1.82 -5.70 12.03
N ALA A 43 0.78 -5.83 12.86
CA ALA A 43 -0.37 -4.95 12.86
C ALA A 43 0.04 -3.52 13.24
N GLU A 44 0.94 -3.39 14.21
CA GLU A 44 1.48 -2.14 14.74
C GLU A 44 2.23 -1.36 13.66
N LEU A 45 3.08 -2.04 12.87
CA LEU A 45 3.77 -1.42 11.73
C LEU A 45 2.79 -0.95 10.65
N ILE A 46 1.72 -1.72 10.40
CA ILE A 46 0.68 -1.36 9.42
C ILE A 46 -0.10 -0.12 9.89
N ALA A 47 -0.58 -0.13 11.13
CA ALA A 47 -1.33 0.99 11.71
C ALA A 47 -0.48 2.27 11.76
N ALA A 48 0.78 2.17 12.19
CA ALA A 48 1.71 3.29 12.20
C ALA A 48 1.96 3.84 10.78
N ALA A 49 2.16 2.96 9.79
CA ALA A 49 2.35 3.39 8.41
C ALA A 49 1.09 4.05 7.83
N ALA A 50 -0.09 3.50 8.12
CA ALA A 50 -1.36 4.07 7.67
C ALA A 50 -1.60 5.46 8.26
N ALA A 51 -1.38 5.63 9.57
CA ALA A 51 -1.47 6.93 10.23
C ALA A 51 -0.46 7.95 9.68
N ALA A 52 0.76 7.51 9.33
CA ALA A 52 1.79 8.40 8.78
C ALA A 52 1.50 8.90 7.36
N VAL A 53 0.70 8.18 6.57
CA VAL A 53 0.31 8.59 5.21
C VAL A 53 -1.03 9.30 5.14
N ASP A 54 -1.87 9.21 6.18
CA ASP A 54 -3.19 9.80 6.18
C ASP A 54 -3.14 11.34 6.08
N ARG A 55 -3.86 11.87 5.10
CA ARG A 55 -4.05 13.30 4.85
C ARG A 55 -5.52 13.68 4.71
N GLY A 56 -6.43 12.80 5.12
CA GLY A 56 -7.89 12.99 5.03
C GLY A 56 -8.51 12.67 3.67
N ALA A 57 -7.72 12.17 2.69
CA ALA A 57 -8.20 11.72 1.38
C ALA A 57 -8.46 10.20 1.31
N GLY A 58 -8.27 9.49 2.42
CA GLY A 58 -8.28 8.03 2.51
C GLY A 58 -6.89 7.41 2.29
N VAL A 59 -6.76 6.13 2.60
CA VAL A 59 -5.48 5.41 2.59
C VAL A 59 -5.59 4.13 1.77
N ALA A 60 -4.72 3.98 0.76
CA ALA A 60 -4.59 2.76 -0.02
C ALA A 60 -3.54 1.82 0.60
N VAL A 61 -3.97 0.64 1.02
CA VAL A 61 -3.10 -0.41 1.54
C VAL A 61 -2.96 -1.51 0.48
N LEU A 62 -1.76 -1.62 -0.11
CA LEU A 62 -1.39 -2.75 -0.96
C LEU A 62 -0.60 -3.78 -0.14
N THR A 63 -0.90 -5.05 -0.35
CA THR A 63 -0.32 -6.20 0.37
C THR A 63 0.32 -7.18 -0.60
N ASP A 64 1.32 -7.93 -0.15
CA ASP A 64 1.95 -8.99 -0.96
C ASP A 64 1.12 -10.28 -1.04
N LEU A 65 1.10 -11.08 0.03
CA LEU A 65 0.66 -12.48 0.02
C LEU A 65 -0.22 -12.79 1.23
N GLY A 66 -0.94 -13.90 1.13
CA GLY A 66 -1.78 -14.55 2.14
C GLY A 66 -1.89 -13.90 3.53
N SER A 67 -0.91 -14.11 4.41
CA SER A 67 -1.06 -13.71 5.82
C SER A 67 -1.07 -12.19 6.02
N ALA A 68 -0.36 -11.43 5.19
CA ALA A 68 -0.41 -9.97 5.21
C ALA A 68 -1.81 -9.44 4.84
N VAL A 69 -2.46 -10.06 3.86
CA VAL A 69 -3.85 -9.77 3.49
C VAL A 69 -4.79 -10.01 4.68
N LEU A 70 -4.62 -11.13 5.39
CA LEU A 70 -5.46 -11.46 6.54
C LEU A 70 -5.28 -10.47 7.70
N THR A 71 -4.05 -10.06 7.99
CA THR A 71 -3.78 -9.03 9.01
C THR A 71 -4.46 -7.71 8.65
N VAL A 72 -4.32 -7.23 7.42
CA VAL A 72 -4.98 -5.97 7.00
C VAL A 72 -6.51 -6.10 7.05
N LYS A 73 -7.08 -7.25 6.64
CA LYS A 73 -8.53 -7.49 6.76
C LYS A 73 -9.02 -7.48 8.21
N ALA A 74 -8.24 -8.03 9.13
CA ALA A 74 -8.58 -7.99 10.56
C ALA A 74 -8.62 -6.55 11.08
N LEU A 75 -7.58 -5.76 10.79
CA LEU A 75 -7.49 -4.35 11.18
C LEU A 75 -8.66 -3.51 10.61
N LEU A 76 -9.04 -3.76 9.36
CA LEU A 76 -10.19 -3.09 8.74
C LEU A 76 -11.53 -3.50 9.38
N ALA A 77 -11.65 -4.74 9.86
CA ALA A 77 -12.86 -5.24 10.51
C ALA A 77 -13.02 -4.73 11.94
N GLU A 78 -11.92 -4.53 12.66
CA GLU A 78 -11.89 -3.93 14.00
C GLU A 78 -12.25 -2.43 13.93
N GLY A 79 -11.67 -1.71 12.96
CA GLY A 79 -12.12 -0.39 12.55
C GLY A 79 -11.71 0.79 13.45
N ASP A 80 -10.86 0.57 14.45
CA ASP A 80 -10.36 1.58 15.38
C ASP A 80 -8.84 1.83 15.26
N GLU A 81 -8.07 0.91 14.65
CA GLU A 81 -6.62 1.07 14.46
C GLU A 81 -6.23 1.79 13.16
N LEU A 82 -7.09 1.77 12.14
CA LEU A 82 -6.80 2.34 10.82
C LEU A 82 -7.53 3.68 10.61
N PRO A 83 -6.92 4.65 9.90
CA PRO A 83 -7.59 5.88 9.52
C PRO A 83 -8.90 5.65 8.77
N ALA A 84 -9.84 6.60 8.91
CA ALA A 84 -11.11 6.55 8.20
C ALA A 84 -10.88 6.56 6.67
N GLY A 85 -11.61 5.70 5.96
CA GLY A 85 -11.44 5.55 4.51
C GLY A 85 -10.18 4.77 4.09
N THR A 86 -9.53 4.05 5.01
CA THR A 86 -8.50 3.07 4.66
C THR A 86 -9.12 1.91 3.88
N ARG A 87 -8.47 1.49 2.79
CA ARG A 87 -8.90 0.38 1.94
C ARG A 87 -7.75 -0.57 1.67
N LEU A 88 -8.04 -1.87 1.79
CA LEU A 88 -7.20 -2.90 1.21
C LEU A 88 -7.45 -2.91 -0.30
N VAL A 89 -6.45 -2.50 -1.07
CA VAL A 89 -6.52 -2.47 -2.54
C VAL A 89 -6.11 -3.83 -3.08
N ASP A 90 -7.04 -4.50 -3.75
CA ASP A 90 -6.80 -5.79 -4.41
C ASP A 90 -6.04 -5.58 -5.73
N ALA A 91 -4.72 -5.72 -5.68
CA ALA A 91 -3.83 -5.49 -6.81
C ALA A 91 -2.52 -6.29 -6.66
N PRO A 92 -1.83 -6.63 -7.77
CA PRO A 92 -0.50 -7.22 -7.71
C PRO A 92 0.48 -6.24 -7.04
N PHE A 93 1.26 -6.73 -6.08
CA PHE A 93 1.98 -5.86 -5.14
C PHE A 93 2.92 -4.84 -5.79
N VAL A 94 3.70 -5.23 -6.81
CA VAL A 94 4.65 -4.34 -7.46
C VAL A 94 3.97 -3.47 -8.52
N GLU A 95 3.40 -4.08 -9.55
CA GLU A 95 2.78 -3.36 -10.67
C GLU A 95 1.62 -2.47 -10.20
N GLY A 96 0.79 -2.98 -9.28
CA GLY A 96 -0.31 -2.23 -8.68
C GLY A 96 0.16 -1.08 -7.81
N ALA A 97 1.27 -1.22 -7.08
CA ALA A 97 1.81 -0.10 -6.29
C ALA A 97 2.31 1.04 -7.18
N VAL A 98 2.98 0.71 -8.30
CA VAL A 98 3.41 1.72 -9.26
C VAL A 98 2.19 2.44 -9.85
N ALA A 99 1.18 1.69 -10.32
CA ALA A 99 -0.04 2.27 -10.87
C ALA A 99 -0.80 3.14 -9.86
N ALA A 100 -0.93 2.68 -8.61
CA ALA A 100 -1.55 3.41 -7.52
C ALA A 100 -0.85 4.75 -7.25
N VAL A 101 0.48 4.73 -7.07
CA VAL A 101 1.25 5.92 -6.70
C VAL A 101 1.32 6.92 -7.87
N VAL A 102 1.50 6.45 -9.10
CA VAL A 102 1.46 7.31 -10.30
C VAL A 102 0.11 8.01 -10.41
N THR A 103 -0.99 7.27 -10.22
CA THR A 103 -2.34 7.81 -10.29
C THR A 103 -2.60 8.82 -9.17
N ALA A 104 -2.23 8.49 -7.94
CA ALA A 104 -2.34 9.40 -6.80
C ALA A 104 -1.52 10.70 -7.01
N ALA A 105 -0.35 10.63 -7.66
CA ALA A 105 0.50 11.80 -7.91
C ALA A 105 -0.12 12.81 -8.88
N THR A 106 -1.14 12.40 -9.66
CA THR A 106 -1.95 13.29 -10.50
C THR A 106 -3.03 14.06 -9.73
N GLY A 107 -3.23 13.76 -8.45
CA GLY A 107 -4.31 14.31 -7.63
C GLY A 107 -5.64 13.56 -7.74
N ALA A 108 -5.62 12.34 -8.31
CA ALA A 108 -6.79 11.47 -8.37
C ALA A 108 -7.24 11.00 -6.98
N ASP A 109 -8.53 10.70 -6.84
CA ASP A 109 -9.11 10.20 -5.60
C ASP A 109 -8.82 8.71 -5.35
N LEU A 110 -9.21 8.22 -4.17
CA LEU A 110 -8.94 6.85 -3.76
C LEU A 110 -9.63 5.80 -4.66
N ASP A 111 -10.79 6.12 -5.24
CA ASP A 111 -11.50 5.22 -6.16
C ASP A 111 -10.70 5.03 -7.46
N ALA A 112 -10.19 6.13 -8.02
CA ALA A 112 -9.33 6.08 -9.21
C ALA A 112 -7.99 5.37 -8.93
N VAL A 113 -7.40 5.57 -7.74
CA VAL A 113 -6.19 4.89 -7.30
C VAL A 113 -6.40 3.37 -7.18
N GLU A 114 -7.50 2.96 -6.57
CA GLU A 114 -7.89 1.54 -6.44
C GLU A 114 -8.12 0.89 -7.80
N ALA A 115 -8.85 1.56 -8.70
CA ALA A 115 -9.09 1.07 -10.06
C ALA A 115 -7.78 0.91 -10.85
N ALA A 116 -6.92 1.93 -10.86
CA ALA A 116 -5.65 1.89 -11.58
C ALA A 116 -4.71 0.79 -11.05
N ALA A 117 -4.69 0.57 -9.74
CA ALA A 117 -3.93 -0.51 -9.14
C ALA A 117 -4.48 -1.88 -9.58
N GLY A 118 -5.80 -2.07 -9.57
CA GLY A 118 -6.46 -3.31 -9.98
C GLY A 118 -6.25 -3.64 -11.47
N ASP A 119 -6.22 -2.64 -12.36
CA ASP A 119 -5.97 -2.82 -13.79
C ASP A 119 -4.63 -3.51 -14.07
N ALA A 120 -3.66 -3.40 -13.15
CA ALA A 120 -2.36 -4.05 -13.25
C ALA A 120 -2.46 -5.59 -13.33
N TYR A 121 -3.56 -6.22 -12.87
CA TYR A 121 -3.81 -7.66 -13.06
C TYR A 121 -3.81 -8.08 -14.53
N SER A 122 -4.20 -7.17 -15.41
CA SER A 122 -4.33 -7.43 -16.84
C SER A 122 -3.05 -7.11 -17.62
N TYR A 123 -2.01 -6.59 -16.97
CA TYR A 123 -0.82 -6.13 -17.66
C TYR A 123 -0.02 -7.29 -18.27
N ARG A 124 -0.01 -7.35 -19.60
CA ARG A 124 0.74 -8.33 -20.38
C ARG A 124 2.03 -7.70 -20.87
N LYS A 125 3.15 -8.32 -20.53
CA LYS A 125 4.48 -7.88 -21.01
C LYS A 125 4.71 -8.25 -22.49
N VAL A 126 3.86 -9.12 -23.05
CA VAL A 126 3.74 -9.52 -24.47
C VAL A 126 2.32 -9.95 -24.81
#